data_AF-A0A915UVS7-F1
#
_entry.id   AF-A0A915UVS7-F1
#
_cell.length_a   1.000
_cell.length_b   1.000
_cell.length_c   1.000
_cell.angle_alpha   90.00
_cell.angle_beta   90.00
_cell.angle_gamma   90.00
#
_symmetry.space_group_name_H-M   'P 1'
#
loop_
_entity.id
_entity.type
_entity.pdbx_description
1 polymer ?
#
loop_
_entity_poly.entity_id
_entity_poly.type
_entity_poly.pdbx_seq_one_letter_code
_entity_poly.pdbx_strand_id
1 'polypeptide(L)'
;MNGVRRSGLSLAELVAFWLAQLLVGVTGVALLVLRLSPPPEDAFAAVAPSFPFWQHAHVLAAPMLVFFLGLLWARHASPFLRARRPRRLSGVALLLLALGMVASGYGLQVSVEEALRQAFRWLHTIAGLAWLATAGLHLLGRRATNGGQSANGQNGACPPAPKVPILPYRGRS
;
A
#
# COMPACT_ATOMS: atom_id res chain seq x y z
N MET A 1 18.99 -0.43 -19.46
CA MET A 1 18.44 0.85 -18.96
C MET A 1 17.15 0.56 -18.21
N ASN A 2 17.20 0.51 -16.87
CA ASN A 2 16.03 0.15 -16.05
C ASN A 2 15.05 1.32 -16.04
N GLY A 3 13.90 1.15 -16.70
CA GLY A 3 12.86 2.17 -16.80
C GLY A 3 12.34 2.57 -15.42
N VAL A 4 12.70 3.77 -14.99
CA VAL A 4 12.14 4.42 -13.80
C VAL A 4 10.63 4.57 -14.03
N ARG A 5 9.82 3.81 -13.29
CA ARG A 5 8.35 3.88 -13.40
C ARG A 5 7.87 5.25 -12.89
N ARG A 6 6.62 5.63 -13.20
CA ARG A 6 5.98 6.90 -12.79
C ARG A 6 6.07 7.23 -11.28
N SER A 7 6.43 6.27 -10.43
CA SER A 7 6.65 6.42 -8.99
C SER A 7 8.08 6.87 -8.59
N GLY A 8 9.05 6.87 -9.50
CA GLY A 8 10.46 7.15 -9.18
C GLY A 8 11.20 5.98 -8.50
N LEU A 9 10.54 4.83 -8.33
CA LEU A 9 11.10 3.60 -7.76
C LEU A 9 11.43 2.59 -8.86
N SER A 10 12.53 1.86 -8.68
CA SER A 10 12.88 0.69 -9.48
C SER A 10 11.90 -0.46 -9.23
N LEU A 11 11.89 -1.46 -10.12
CA LEU A 11 11.07 -2.66 -9.95
C LEU A 11 11.44 -3.42 -8.66
N ALA A 12 12.74 -3.53 -8.36
CA ALA A 12 13.22 -4.22 -7.17
C ALA A 12 12.73 -3.55 -5.87
N GLU A 13 12.84 -2.23 -5.77
CA GLU A 13 12.34 -1.48 -4.60
C GLU A 13 10.82 -1.64 -4.43
N LEU A 14 10.07 -1.65 -5.54
CA LEU A 14 8.63 -1.84 -5.50
C LEU A 14 8.26 -3.26 -5.05
N VAL A 15 8.95 -4.28 -5.57
CA VAL A 15 8.76 -5.68 -5.15
C VAL A 15 9.09 -5.83 -3.67
N ALA A 16 10.21 -5.26 -3.22
CA ALA A 16 10.62 -5.30 -1.82
C ALA A 16 9.61 -4.61 -0.90
N PHE A 17 9.06 -3.46 -1.31
CA PHE A 17 7.97 -2.80 -0.59
C PHE A 17 6.74 -3.71 -0.46
N TRP A 18 6.31 -4.36 -1.54
CA TRP A 18 5.16 -5.27 -1.49
C TRP A 18 5.41 -6.51 -0.63
N LEU A 19 6.63 -7.07 -0.67
CA LEU A 19 7.02 -8.18 0.18
C LEU A 19 7.02 -7.78 1.66
N ALA A 20 7.62 -6.64 1.99
CA ALA A 20 7.59 -6.12 3.36
C ALA A 20 6.15 -5.86 3.82
N GLN A 21 5.31 -5.30 2.95
CA GLN A 21 3.92 -5.06 3.26
C GLN A 21 3.14 -6.35 3.52
N LEU A 22 3.36 -7.38 2.71
CA LEU A 22 2.73 -8.69 2.85
C LEU A 22 3.21 -9.38 4.12
N LEU A 23 4.51 -9.34 4.42
CA LEU A 23 5.08 -9.95 5.62
C LEU A 23 4.51 -9.32 6.90
N VAL A 24 4.49 -7.99 6.99
CA VAL A 24 3.89 -7.27 8.12
C VAL A 24 2.38 -7.51 8.20
N GLY A 25 1.68 -7.52 7.06
CA GLY A 25 0.24 -7.78 7.01
C GLY A 25 -0.13 -9.18 7.49
N VAL A 26 0.56 -10.21 6.98
CA VAL A 26 0.31 -11.62 7.34
C VAL A 26 0.62 -11.86 8.81
N THR A 27 1.78 -11.39 9.29
CA THR A 27 2.15 -11.54 10.71
C THR A 27 1.19 -10.79 11.62
N GLY A 28 0.71 -9.60 11.23
CA GLY A 28 -0.27 -8.83 12.00
C GLY A 28 -1.64 -9.51 12.07
N VAL A 29 -2.12 -10.07 10.95
CA VAL A 29 -3.37 -10.85 10.91
C VAL A 29 -3.24 -12.12 11.74
N ALA A 30 -2.11 -12.83 11.66
CA ALA A 30 -1.86 -14.01 12.49
C ALA A 30 -1.93 -13.67 13.98
N LEU A 31 -1.30 -12.58 14.41
CA LEU A 31 -1.37 -12.10 15.80
C LEU A 31 -2.80 -11.74 16.22
N LEU A 32 -3.58 -11.11 15.34
CA LEU A 32 -4.99 -10.80 15.61
C LEU A 32 -5.82 -12.08 15.79
N VAL A 33 -5.65 -13.07 14.91
CA VAL A 33 -6.34 -14.37 15.00
C VAL A 33 -5.99 -15.09 16.31
N LEU A 34 -4.70 -15.14 16.67
CA LEU A 34 -4.24 -15.78 17.90
C LEU A 34 -4.74 -15.06 19.15
N ARG A 35 -4.93 -13.74 19.09
CA ARG A 35 -5.54 -12.94 20.17
C ARG A 35 -7.03 -13.17 20.34
N LEU A 36 -7.74 -13.47 19.25
CA LEU A 36 -9.18 -13.70 19.22
C LEU A 36 -9.55 -15.17 19.46
N SER A 37 -8.58 -16.07 19.34
CA SER A 37 -8.75 -17.49 19.59
C SER A 37 -9.03 -17.76 21.08
N PRO A 38 -9.77 -18.82 21.42
CA PRO A 38 -9.99 -19.23 22.79
C PRO A 38 -8.65 -19.41 23.54
N PRO A 39 -8.61 -19.13 24.85
CA PRO A 39 -7.43 -19.37 25.64
C PRO A 39 -7.03 -20.85 25.58
N PRO A 40 -5.73 -21.16 25.72
CA PRO A 40 -5.25 -22.53 25.75
C PRO A 40 -5.95 -23.37 26.84
N GLU A 41 -6.15 -24.67 26.58
CA GLU A 41 -6.78 -25.57 27.55
C GLU A 41 -5.88 -25.87 28.77
N ASP A 42 -4.58 -25.65 28.65
CA ASP A 42 -3.65 -25.78 29.76
C ASP A 42 -3.68 -24.53 30.65
N ALA A 43 -3.93 -24.75 31.95
CA ALA A 43 -4.07 -23.70 32.96
C ALA A 43 -2.81 -22.83 33.15
N PHE A 44 -1.68 -23.19 32.53
CA PHE A 44 -0.41 -22.48 32.63
C PHE A 44 0.00 -21.73 31.35
N ALA A 45 -0.66 -21.94 30.20
CA ALA A 45 -0.36 -21.13 29.02
C ALA A 45 -1.21 -19.87 28.99
N ALA A 46 -0.54 -18.74 29.14
CA ALA A 46 -1.16 -17.43 29.00
C ALA A 46 -1.51 -17.07 27.55
N VAL A 47 -0.87 -17.71 26.55
CA VAL A 47 -1.04 -17.42 25.11
C VAL A 47 -0.80 -18.68 24.26
N ALA A 48 -1.30 -18.67 23.02
CA ALA A 48 -1.04 -19.73 22.05
C ALA A 48 0.48 -19.96 21.84
N PRO A 49 0.97 -21.22 21.72
CA PRO A 49 2.41 -21.53 21.61
C PRO A 49 3.14 -20.84 20.46
N SER A 50 2.46 -20.58 19.33
CA SER A 50 3.04 -19.91 18.16
C SER A 50 3.07 -18.38 18.28
N PHE A 51 2.43 -17.79 19.30
CA PHE A 51 2.32 -16.35 19.47
C PHE A 51 3.68 -15.62 19.49
N PRO A 52 4.71 -16.09 20.24
CA PRO A 52 6.01 -15.44 20.26
C PRO A 52 6.67 -15.42 18.87
N PHE A 53 6.57 -16.52 18.11
CA PHE A 53 7.12 -16.58 16.76
C PHE A 53 6.53 -15.49 15.85
N TRP A 54 5.21 -15.39 15.80
CA TRP A 54 4.52 -14.38 14.98
C TRP A 54 4.81 -12.96 15.45
N GLN A 55 4.94 -12.75 16.76
CA GLN A 55 5.26 -11.45 17.33
C GLN A 55 6.66 -10.99 16.92
N HIS A 56 7.66 -11.87 17.05
CA HIS A 56 9.03 -11.55 16.69
C HIS A 56 9.16 -11.30 15.18
N ALA A 57 8.50 -12.13 14.36
CA ALA A 57 8.45 -11.92 12.91
C ALA A 57 7.84 -10.56 12.55
N HIS A 58 6.74 -10.15 13.20
CA HIS A 58 6.10 -8.86 12.97
C HIS A 58 7.02 -7.69 13.35
N VAL A 59 7.64 -7.75 14.53
CA VAL A 59 8.54 -6.70 15.03
C VAL A 59 9.79 -6.57 14.17
N LEU A 60 10.32 -7.66 13.61
CA LEU A 60 11.46 -7.62 12.69
C LEU A 60 11.08 -7.12 11.28
N ALA A 61 9.90 -7.47 10.80
CA ALA A 61 9.43 -7.05 9.48
C ALA A 61 9.03 -5.57 9.44
N ALA A 62 8.50 -5.03 10.54
CA ALA A 62 7.98 -3.66 10.60
C ALA A 62 9.03 -2.57 10.24
N PRO A 63 10.27 -2.58 10.76
CA PRO A 63 11.31 -1.62 10.36
C PRO A 63 11.61 -1.62 8.86
N MET A 64 11.55 -2.77 8.19
CA MET A 64 11.74 -2.86 6.74
C MET A 64 10.62 -2.10 6.00
N LEU A 65 9.37 -2.29 6.42
CA LEU A 65 8.24 -1.57 5.84
C LEU A 65 8.33 -0.06 6.08
N VAL A 66 8.72 0.36 7.30
CA VAL A 66 8.92 1.78 7.64
C VAL A 66 10.00 2.40 6.75
N PHE A 67 11.10 1.70 6.51
CA PHE A 67 12.15 2.16 5.62
C PHE A 67 11.63 2.40 4.19
N PHE A 68 10.90 1.43 3.61
CA PHE A 68 10.34 1.60 2.27
C PHE A 68 9.25 2.67 2.20
N LEU A 69 8.47 2.86 3.26
CA LEU A 69 7.54 3.99 3.37
C LEU A 69 8.29 5.33 3.37
N GLY A 70 9.44 5.42 4.03
CA GLY A 70 10.34 6.57 3.98
C GLY A 70 10.89 6.83 2.57
N LEU A 71 11.29 5.78 1.85
CA LEU A 71 11.74 5.89 0.46
C LEU A 71 10.62 6.37 -0.48
N LEU A 72 9.42 5.80 -0.32
CA LEU A 72 8.22 6.20 -1.05
C LEU A 72 7.84 7.65 -0.70
N TRP A 73 7.98 8.05 0.55
CA TRP A 73 7.77 9.43 0.97
C TRP A 73 8.73 10.38 0.24
N ALA A 74 10.03 10.12 0.29
CA ALA A 74 11.05 10.97 -0.31
C ALA A 74 10.83 11.16 -1.81
N ARG A 75 10.58 10.07 -2.54
CA ARG A 75 10.53 10.07 -4.01
C ARG A 75 9.14 10.32 -4.60
N HIS A 76 8.07 10.01 -3.86
CA HIS A 76 6.70 10.07 -4.38
C HIS A 76 5.80 11.03 -3.60
N ALA A 77 5.69 10.89 -2.26
CA ALA A 77 4.75 11.73 -1.53
C ALA A 77 5.22 13.19 -1.41
N SER A 78 6.50 13.41 -1.08
CA SER A 78 7.04 14.76 -0.82
C SER A 78 6.96 15.70 -2.03
N PRO A 79 7.28 15.29 -3.28
CA PRO A 79 7.17 16.18 -4.44
C PRO A 79 5.70 16.50 -4.77
N PHE A 80 4.81 15.54 -4.56
CA PHE A 80 3.37 15.72 -4.77
C PHE A 80 2.72 16.60 -3.69
N LEU A 81 3.24 16.61 -2.45
CA LEU A 81 2.76 17.50 -1.40
C LEU A 81 3.22 18.95 -1.62
N ARG A 82 4.40 19.14 -2.24
CA ARG A 82 4.98 20.44 -2.59
C ARG A 82 4.35 21.04 -3.84
N ALA A 83 4.02 20.22 -4.83
CA ALA A 83 3.22 20.64 -5.96
C ALA A 83 1.79 20.90 -5.49
N ARG A 84 1.22 22.10 -5.69
CA ARG A 84 -0.17 22.46 -5.34
C ARG A 84 -1.23 21.74 -6.21
N ARG A 85 -1.03 20.45 -6.51
CA ARG A 85 -1.93 19.62 -7.30
C ARG A 85 -3.05 19.06 -6.41
N PRO A 86 -4.23 18.75 -6.99
CA PRO A 86 -5.32 18.13 -6.25
C PRO A 86 -4.85 16.82 -5.62
N ARG A 87 -4.98 16.75 -4.28
CA ARG A 87 -4.53 15.60 -3.48
C ARG A 87 -5.57 14.49 -3.55
N ARG A 88 -5.13 13.27 -3.87
CA ARG A 88 -6.02 12.11 -3.77
C ARG A 88 -6.21 11.79 -2.29
N LEU A 89 -7.46 11.86 -1.80
CA LEU A 89 -7.81 11.57 -0.40
C LEU A 89 -7.27 10.20 0.05
N SER A 90 -7.27 9.20 -0.85
CA SER A 90 -6.71 7.88 -0.55
C SER A 90 -5.21 7.87 -0.23
N GLY A 91 -4.42 8.77 -0.83
CA GLY A 91 -2.98 8.87 -0.52
C GLY A 91 -2.72 9.52 0.84
N VAL A 92 -3.53 10.53 1.19
CA VAL A 92 -3.44 11.20 2.51
C VAL A 92 -3.92 10.25 3.62
N ALA A 93 -5.01 9.51 3.39
CA ALA A 93 -5.51 8.52 4.33
C ALA A 93 -4.47 7.44 4.62
N LEU A 94 -3.82 6.89 3.57
CA LEU A 94 -2.72 5.94 3.76
C LEU A 94 -1.59 6.55 4.59
N LEU A 95 -1.13 7.76 4.28
CA LEU A 95 -0.08 8.42 5.05
C LEU A 95 -0.41 8.52 6.55
N LEU A 96 -1.62 8.99 6.89
CA LEU A 96 -2.06 9.13 8.27
C LEU A 96 -2.14 7.76 8.98
N LEU A 97 -2.63 6.75 8.28
CA LEU A 97 -2.69 5.38 8.80
C LEU A 97 -1.29 4.80 9.04
N ALA A 98 -0.32 5.03 8.14
CA ALA A 98 1.08 4.62 8.36
C ALA A 98 1.66 5.29 9.61
N LEU A 99 1.46 6.59 9.77
CA LEU A 99 1.94 7.33 10.94
C LEU A 99 1.31 6.79 12.23
N GLY A 100 -0.01 6.59 12.23
CA GLY A 100 -0.74 5.99 13.37
C GLY A 100 -0.23 4.59 13.72
N MET A 101 0.02 3.74 12.72
CA MET A 101 0.57 2.40 12.90
C MET A 101 1.97 2.41 13.52
N VAL A 102 2.86 3.25 13.01
CA VAL A 102 4.25 3.34 13.51
C VAL A 102 4.28 3.90 14.92
N ALA A 103 3.56 5.00 15.16
CA ALA A 103 3.51 5.64 16.47
C ALA A 103 2.92 4.73 17.55
N SER A 104 1.79 4.06 17.24
CA SER A 104 1.16 3.12 18.17
C SER A 104 1.99 1.83 18.37
N GLY A 105 2.68 1.35 17.34
CA GLY A 105 3.57 0.20 17.43
C GLY A 105 4.76 0.48 18.36
N TYR A 106 5.37 1.66 18.25
CA TYR A 106 6.40 2.11 19.18
C TYR A 106 5.83 2.31 20.59
N GLY A 107 4.66 2.95 20.69
CA GLY A 107 3.96 3.15 21.96
C GLY A 107 3.70 1.85 22.72
N LEU A 108 3.36 0.76 22.03
CA LEU A 108 3.19 -0.57 22.63
C LEU A 108 4.48 -1.10 23.28
N GLN A 109 5.66 -0.77 22.74
CA GLN A 109 6.94 -1.26 23.24
C GLN A 109 7.43 -0.46 24.44
N VAL A 110 7.16 0.84 24.48
CA VAL A 110 7.72 1.74 25.51
C VAL A 110 6.75 2.08 26.63
N SER A 111 5.45 1.79 26.49
CA SER A 111 4.46 2.10 27.52
C SER A 111 4.64 1.21 28.74
N VAL A 112 4.75 1.81 29.92
CA VAL A 112 4.80 1.09 31.20
C VAL A 112 3.38 0.89 31.73
N GLU A 113 2.52 1.90 31.60
CA GLU A 113 1.12 1.88 32.03
C GLU A 113 0.25 0.96 31.16
N GLU A 114 -0.55 0.09 31.79
CA GLU A 114 -1.43 -0.84 31.05
C GLU A 114 -2.53 -0.08 30.29
N ALA A 115 -3.05 1.02 30.84
CA ALA A 115 -4.06 1.83 30.16
C ALA A 115 -3.54 2.40 28.83
N LEU A 116 -2.31 2.91 28.82
CA LEU A 116 -1.66 3.42 27.60
C LEU A 116 -1.35 2.29 26.62
N ARG A 117 -0.84 1.17 27.13
CA ARG A 117 -0.56 -0.03 26.32
C ARG A 117 -1.83 -0.54 25.64
N GLN A 118 -2.96 -0.54 26.34
CA GLN A 118 -4.26 -0.93 25.81
C GLN A 118 -4.78 0.06 24.76
N ALA A 119 -4.63 1.37 24.99
CA ALA A 119 -4.98 2.39 24.02
C ALA A 119 -4.17 2.24 22.71
N PHE A 120 -2.85 2.06 22.82
CA PHE A 120 -2.01 1.82 21.66
C PHE A 120 -2.33 0.50 20.96
N ARG A 121 -2.70 -0.56 21.71
CA ARG A 121 -3.13 -1.84 21.13
C ARG A 121 -4.35 -1.65 20.23
N TRP A 122 -5.38 -0.95 20.71
CA TRP A 122 -6.58 -0.66 19.92
C TRP A 122 -6.27 0.23 18.72
N LEU A 123 -5.55 1.33 18.93
CA LEU A 123 -5.16 2.23 17.85
C LEU A 123 -4.38 1.50 16.75
N HIS A 124 -3.40 0.69 17.13
CA HIS A 124 -2.59 -0.11 16.20
C HIS A 124 -3.44 -1.13 15.44
N THR A 125 -4.34 -1.82 16.14
CA THR A 125 -5.18 -2.85 15.52
C THR A 125 -6.16 -2.23 14.52
N ILE A 126 -6.86 -1.17 14.91
CA ILE A 126 -7.82 -0.47 14.05
C ILE A 126 -7.11 0.18 12.86
N ALA A 127 -5.99 0.85 13.08
CA ALA A 127 -5.20 1.47 12.01
C ALA A 127 -4.66 0.41 11.04
N GLY A 128 -4.28 -0.77 11.52
CA GLY A 128 -3.78 -1.88 10.70
C GLY A 128 -4.87 -2.46 9.79
N LEU A 129 -6.06 -2.69 10.35
CA LEU A 129 -7.23 -3.14 9.57
C LEU A 129 -7.65 -2.09 8.53
N ALA A 130 -7.72 -0.82 8.93
CA ALA A 130 -8.04 0.28 8.03
C ALA A 130 -6.98 0.46 6.93
N TRP A 131 -5.69 0.23 7.26
CA TRP A 131 -4.59 0.24 6.30
C TRP A 131 -4.77 -0.86 5.24
N LEU A 132 -5.00 -2.11 5.65
CA LEU A 132 -5.20 -3.23 4.73
C LEU A 132 -6.38 -2.99 3.80
N ALA A 133 -7.51 -2.52 4.34
CA ALA A 133 -8.70 -2.19 3.55
C ALA A 133 -8.42 -1.06 2.54
N THR A 134 -7.83 0.05 3.01
CA THR A 134 -7.54 1.22 2.16
C THR A 134 -6.50 0.90 1.09
N ALA A 135 -5.44 0.16 1.43
CA ALA A 135 -4.41 -0.26 0.49
C ALA A 135 -4.98 -1.21 -0.58
N GLY A 136 -5.84 -2.15 -0.17
CA GLY A 136 -6.57 -3.04 -1.08
C GLY A 136 -7.46 -2.25 -2.06
N LEU A 137 -8.32 -1.38 -1.54
CA LEU A 137 -9.17 -0.51 -2.36
C LEU A 137 -8.37 0.40 -3.28
N HIS A 138 -7.25 0.95 -2.80
CA HIS A 138 -6.36 1.79 -3.61
C HIS A 138 -5.74 1.01 -4.78
N LEU A 139 -5.37 -0.26 -4.56
CA LEU A 139 -4.83 -1.13 -5.60
C LEU A 139 -5.91 -1.52 -6.64
N LEU A 140 -7.10 -1.89 -6.17
CA LEU A 140 -8.23 -2.25 -7.04
C LEU A 140 -8.70 -1.05 -7.87
N GLY A 141 -8.81 0.14 -7.26
CA GLY A 141 -9.19 1.36 -7.95
C GLY A 141 -8.22 1.75 -9.07
N ARG A 142 -6.92 1.47 -8.92
CA ARG A 142 -5.93 1.67 -10.00
C ARG A 142 -6.09 0.68 -11.16
N ARG A 143 -6.47 -0.57 -10.88
CA ARG A 143 -6.72 -1.58 -11.92
C ARG A 143 -7.97 -1.23 -12.74
N ALA A 144 -9.05 -0.81 -12.08
CA ALA A 144 -10.28 -0.41 -12.75
C ALA A 144 -10.07 0.79 -13.70
N THR A 145 -9.32 1.80 -13.28
CA THR A 145 -9.03 2.97 -14.13
C THR A 145 -8.11 2.62 -15.30
N ASN A 146 -7.11 1.75 -15.10
CA ASN A 146 -6.19 1.34 -16.18
C ASN A 146 -6.88 0.42 -17.20
N GLY A 147 -7.78 -0.46 -16.76
CA GLY A 147 -8.59 -1.31 -17.66
C GLY A 147 -9.55 -0.48 -18.52
N GLY A 148 -10.19 0.54 -17.94
CA GLY A 148 -11.04 1.47 -18.69
C GLY A 148 -10.27 2.32 -19.70
N GLN A 149 -9.03 2.73 -19.40
CA GLN A 149 -8.19 3.48 -20.33
C GLN A 149 -7.65 2.63 -21.49
N SER A 150 -7.38 1.34 -21.25
CA SER A 150 -6.96 0.40 -22.30
C SER A 150 -8.12 0.03 -23.23
N ALA A 151 -9.36 -0.05 -22.72
CA ALA A 151 -10.56 -0.26 -23.53
C ALA A 151 -10.94 0.99 -24.34
N ASN A 152 -10.79 2.19 -23.77
CA ASN A 152 -11.08 3.45 -24.47
C ASN A 152 -9.97 3.86 -25.45
N GLY A 153 -8.72 3.41 -25.24
CA GLY A 153 -7.59 3.66 -26.14
C GLY A 153 -7.64 2.91 -27.47
N GLN A 154 -8.44 1.85 -27.58
CA GLN A 154 -8.72 1.17 -28.87
C GLN A 154 -9.82 1.88 -29.67
N ASN A 155 -10.70 2.65 -29.01
CA ASN A 155 -11.75 3.43 -29.66
C ASN A 155 -11.26 4.81 -30.16
N GLY A 156 -10.03 5.19 -29.78
CA GLY A 156 -9.36 6.41 -30.24
C GLY A 156 -8.40 6.20 -31.42
N ALA A 157 -8.41 5.02 -32.06
CA ALA A 157 -7.74 4.85 -33.34
C ALA A 157 -8.33 5.86 -34.34
N CYS A 158 -7.44 6.66 -34.94
CA CYS A 158 -7.78 7.67 -35.92
C CYS A 158 -8.82 7.13 -36.91
N PRO A 159 -9.93 7.85 -37.18
CA PRO A 159 -10.89 7.42 -38.19
C PRO A 159 -10.13 7.17 -39.50
N PRO A 160 -10.48 6.12 -40.27
CA PRO A 160 -9.84 5.85 -41.54
C PRO A 160 -9.92 7.12 -42.39
N ALA A 161 -8.78 7.55 -42.93
CA ALA A 161 -8.70 8.74 -43.74
C ALA A 161 -9.78 8.68 -44.84
N PRO A 162 -10.52 9.78 -45.07
CA PRO A 162 -11.52 9.80 -46.13
C PRO A 162 -10.86 9.42 -47.45
N LYS A 163 -11.45 8.46 -48.17
CA LYS A 163 -10.98 8.07 -49.51
C LYS A 163 -11.12 9.28 -50.43
N VAL A 164 -10.05 10.06 -50.55
CA VAL A 164 -10.00 11.16 -51.52
C VAL A 164 -9.95 10.50 -52.90
N PRO A 165 -10.90 10.80 -53.81
CA PRO A 165 -10.81 10.34 -55.18
C PRO A 165 -9.53 10.90 -55.79
N ILE A 166 -8.62 10.02 -56.23
CA ILE A 166 -7.43 10.43 -56.97
C ILE A 166 -7.93 10.95 -58.32
N LEU A 167 -8.08 12.26 -58.45
CA LEU A 167 -8.35 12.91 -59.72
C LEU A 167 -7.10 12.74 -60.61
N PRO A 168 -7.25 12.23 -61.85
CA PRO A 168 -6.12 12.11 -62.76
C PRO A 168 -5.56 13.51 -63.07
N TYR A 169 -4.25 13.66 -62.89
CA TYR A 169 -3.49 14.84 -63.24
C TYR A 169 -3.66 15.13 -64.74
N ARG A 170 -4.47 16.15 -65.08
CA ARG A 170 -4.61 16.64 -66.45
C ARG A 170 -3.47 17.61 -66.74
N GLY A 171 -2.39 17.08 -67.32
CA GLY A 171 -1.30 17.88 -67.86
C GLY A 171 -1.83 18.91 -68.85
N ARG A 172 -1.41 20.17 -68.68
CA ARG A 172 -1.76 21.27 -69.57
C ARG A 172 -0.66 21.38 -70.63
N SER A 173 -1.02 21.12 -71.88
CA SER A 173 -0.27 21.49 -73.09
C SER A 173 -0.32 22.99 -73.32
#